data_AF-E4ZLU3-F1
#
_entry.id   AF-E4ZLU3-F1
#
_cell.length_a   1.000
_cell.length_b   1.000
_cell.length_c   1.000
_cell.angle_alpha   90.00
_cell.angle_beta   90.00
_cell.angle_gamma   90.00
#
_symmetry.space_group_name_H-M   'P 1'
#
loop_
_entity.id
_entity.type
_entity.pdbx_description
1 polymer ?
#
loop_
_entity_poly.entity_id
_entity_poly.type
_entity_poly.pdbx_seq_one_letter_code
_entity_poly.pdbx_strand_id
1 'polypeptide(L)'
;MADDFDAELTAVGKEMDKDAEIDRIRSVFALDAYAVLGLQPGVPESDIKKVYRAKSLLIHPDKTSNPLAPDAFDRLKKAQTVLLDEKLRAELDENIADARMLLMREKKLTADDEETRGEEFAKEWREKTIWVIRDNELRKQRQMKAQMREEGRAQRKEDEEIQERKRKRELEDAWEKTRDARINNWRDFAQGKKPEGEGVKKKKKKVKALG
;
A
#
# COMPACT_ATOMS: atom_id res chain seq x y z
N MET A 1 24.60 -38.28 36.62
CA MET A 1 24.44 -36.89 37.08
C MET A 1 25.29 -35.93 36.25
N ALA A 2 26.55 -36.21 35.93
CA ALA A 2 27.35 -35.35 35.03
C ALA A 2 26.82 -35.34 33.57
N ASP A 3 26.47 -36.51 33.02
CA ASP A 3 25.92 -36.62 31.65
C ASP A 3 24.56 -35.92 31.46
N ASP A 4 23.81 -35.73 32.55
CA ASP A 4 22.46 -35.12 32.53
C ASP A 4 22.57 -33.58 32.46
N PHE A 5 23.57 -33.02 33.15
CA PHE A 5 23.87 -31.59 33.14
C PHE A 5 24.43 -31.13 31.78
N ASP A 6 25.32 -31.91 31.17
CA ASP A 6 25.87 -31.60 29.84
C ASP A 6 24.79 -31.67 28.74
N ALA A 7 23.85 -32.62 28.86
CA ALA A 7 22.69 -32.70 27.97
C ALA A 7 21.75 -31.49 28.14
N GLU A 8 21.49 -31.06 29.37
CA GLU A 8 20.68 -29.88 29.68
C GLU A 8 21.34 -28.59 29.15
N LEU A 9 22.64 -28.41 29.39
CA LEU A 9 23.39 -27.27 28.89
C LEU A 9 23.39 -27.20 27.35
N THR A 10 23.50 -28.36 26.69
CA THR A 10 23.42 -28.46 25.22
C THR A 10 22.01 -28.12 24.70
N ALA A 11 20.97 -28.57 25.40
CA ALA A 11 19.58 -28.25 25.04
C ALA A 11 19.27 -26.76 25.22
N VAL A 12 19.70 -26.17 26.34
CA VAL A 12 19.60 -24.74 26.61
C VAL A 12 20.36 -23.94 25.57
N GLY A 13 21.57 -24.34 25.20
CA GLY A 13 22.33 -23.69 24.12
C GLY A 13 21.59 -23.69 22.78
N LYS A 14 20.97 -24.81 22.40
CA LYS A 14 20.15 -24.90 21.18
C LYS A 14 18.88 -24.04 21.23
N GLU A 15 18.24 -23.90 22.39
CA GLU A 15 17.10 -22.98 22.54
C GLU A 15 17.55 -21.52 22.47
N MET A 16 18.69 -21.17 23.06
CA MET A 16 19.28 -19.84 22.93
C MET A 16 19.61 -19.49 21.46
N ASP A 17 20.13 -20.46 20.69
CA ASP A 17 20.39 -20.28 19.26
C ASP A 17 19.11 -20.02 18.45
N LYS A 18 18.00 -20.68 18.80
CA LYS A 18 16.69 -20.44 18.18
C LYS A 18 16.17 -19.04 18.51
N ASP A 19 16.22 -18.66 19.78
CA ASP A 19 15.75 -17.36 20.25
C ASP A 19 16.56 -16.21 19.63
N ALA A 20 17.88 -16.35 19.57
CA ALA A 20 18.76 -15.38 18.93
C ALA A 20 18.44 -15.20 17.44
N GLU A 21 18.16 -16.29 16.71
CA GLU A 21 17.77 -16.20 15.29
C GLU A 21 16.38 -15.58 15.11
N ILE A 22 15.42 -15.91 15.98
CA ILE A 22 14.08 -15.29 16.00
C ILE A 22 14.21 -13.78 16.19
N ASP A 23 14.98 -13.34 17.20
CA ASP A 23 15.17 -11.92 17.49
C ASP A 23 15.90 -11.20 16.35
N ARG A 24 16.89 -11.84 15.73
CA ARG A 24 17.56 -11.30 14.54
C ARG A 24 16.58 -11.12 13.38
N ILE A 25 15.78 -12.12 13.05
CA ILE A 25 14.80 -12.03 11.94
C ILE A 25 13.79 -10.91 12.17
N ARG A 26 13.39 -10.70 13.44
CA ARG A 26 12.43 -9.65 13.79
C ARG A 26 13.03 -8.25 13.80
N SER A 27 14.30 -8.12 14.17
CA SER A 27 14.99 -6.83 14.20
C SER A 27 15.37 -6.31 12.81
N VAL A 28 15.53 -7.21 11.83
CA VAL A 28 15.82 -6.84 10.43
C VAL A 28 14.62 -6.17 9.75
N PHE A 29 14.93 -5.22 8.87
CA PHE A 29 13.94 -4.53 8.04
C PHE A 29 13.22 -5.50 7.10
N ALA A 30 11.91 -5.64 7.27
CA ALA A 30 11.12 -6.69 6.62
C ALA A 30 11.06 -6.62 5.08
N LEU A 31 11.32 -5.46 4.47
CA LEU A 31 11.36 -5.31 3.01
C LEU A 31 12.72 -5.69 2.41
N ASP A 32 13.76 -5.87 3.23
CA ASP A 32 15.04 -6.43 2.79
C ASP A 32 15.03 -7.94 2.96
N ALA A 33 14.53 -8.63 1.94
CA ALA A 33 14.36 -10.09 1.96
C ALA A 33 15.69 -10.84 2.08
N TYR A 34 16.79 -10.30 1.54
CA TYR A 34 18.12 -10.89 1.67
C TYR A 34 18.60 -10.81 3.12
N ALA A 35 18.48 -9.65 3.78
CA ALA A 35 18.86 -9.50 5.17
C ALA A 35 18.03 -10.40 6.11
N VAL A 36 16.72 -10.53 5.85
CA VAL A 36 15.83 -11.42 6.61
C VAL A 36 16.31 -12.87 6.53
N LEU A 37 16.66 -13.34 5.33
CA LEU A 37 17.21 -14.68 5.13
C LEU A 37 18.70 -14.79 5.49
N GLY A 38 19.39 -13.69 5.79
CA GLY A 38 20.84 -13.67 6.05
C GLY A 38 21.66 -14.06 4.82
N LEU A 39 21.21 -13.68 3.64
CA LEU A 39 21.86 -13.95 2.36
C LEU A 39 22.47 -12.67 1.79
N GLN A 40 23.47 -12.82 0.92
CA GLN A 40 23.98 -11.74 0.10
C GLN A 40 23.20 -11.64 -1.22
N PRO A 41 23.11 -10.45 -1.83
CA PRO A 41 22.57 -10.31 -3.19
C PRO A 41 23.35 -11.18 -4.19
N GLY A 42 22.67 -11.65 -5.23
CA GLY A 42 23.29 -12.47 -6.29
C GLY A 42 23.42 -13.98 -6.00
N VAL A 43 22.97 -14.47 -4.84
CA VAL A 43 22.93 -15.92 -4.55
C VAL A 43 21.95 -16.68 -5.47
N PRO A 44 22.25 -17.91 -5.89
CA PRO A 44 21.32 -18.67 -6.74
C PRO A 44 20.04 -19.05 -5.99
N GLU A 45 18.93 -19.24 -6.71
CA GLU A 45 17.65 -19.66 -6.12
C GLU A 45 17.74 -20.97 -5.32
N SER A 46 18.62 -21.87 -5.74
CA SER A 46 18.85 -23.14 -5.05
C SER A 46 19.29 -22.90 -3.60
N ASP A 47 20.16 -21.92 -3.37
CA ASP A 47 20.68 -21.60 -2.05
C ASP A 47 19.65 -20.81 -1.22
N ILE A 48 18.85 -19.95 -1.84
CA ILE A 48 17.69 -19.31 -1.21
C ILE A 48 16.73 -20.37 -0.63
N LYS A 49 16.39 -21.39 -1.42
CA LYS A 49 15.52 -22.50 -0.99
C LYS A 49 16.14 -23.33 0.13
N LYS A 50 17.45 -23.60 0.07
CA LYS A 50 18.16 -24.35 1.13
C LYS A 50 18.18 -23.58 2.44
N VAL A 51 18.57 -22.31 2.41
CA VAL A 51 18.66 -21.46 3.61
C VAL A 51 17.30 -21.26 4.24
N TYR A 52 16.26 -21.00 3.44
CA TYR A 52 14.89 -20.93 3.95
C TYR A 52 14.49 -22.23 4.67
N ARG A 53 14.73 -23.40 4.07
CA ARG A 53 14.38 -24.69 4.70
C ARG A 53 15.11 -24.90 6.03
N ALA A 54 16.42 -24.62 6.07
CA ALA A 54 17.22 -24.77 7.27
C ALA A 54 16.69 -23.86 8.40
N LYS A 55 16.46 -22.58 8.11
CA LYS A 55 15.98 -21.60 9.09
C LYS A 55 14.55 -21.87 9.55
N SER A 56 13.67 -22.21 8.61
CA SER A 56 12.26 -22.53 8.92
C SER A 56 12.13 -23.73 9.86
N LEU A 57 13.03 -24.71 9.74
CA LEU A 57 13.08 -25.85 10.65
C LEU A 57 13.66 -25.48 12.02
N LEU A 58 14.65 -24.58 12.05
CA LEU A 58 15.26 -24.08 13.28
C LEU A 58 14.25 -23.32 14.14
N ILE A 59 13.52 -22.38 13.53
CA ILE A 59 12.59 -21.48 14.23
C ILE A 59 11.10 -21.88 14.11
N HIS A 60 10.80 -23.14 13.75
CA HIS A 60 9.43 -23.59 13.54
C HIS A 60 8.59 -23.41 14.82
N PRO A 61 7.39 -22.81 14.77
CA PRO A 61 6.60 -22.52 15.96
C PRO A 61 6.24 -23.76 16.78
N ASP A 62 6.05 -24.93 16.16
CA ASP A 62 5.80 -26.19 16.88
C ASP A 62 7.03 -26.76 17.61
N LYS A 63 8.24 -26.30 17.28
CA LYS A 63 9.52 -26.82 17.81
C LYS A 63 10.25 -25.84 18.71
N THR A 64 9.70 -24.65 18.90
CA THR A 64 10.29 -23.58 19.71
C THR A 64 9.27 -23.13 20.74
N SER A 65 9.74 -22.86 21.96
CA SER A 65 8.86 -22.39 23.05
C SER A 65 8.59 -20.88 22.98
N ASN A 66 9.27 -20.19 22.06
CA ASN A 66 9.24 -18.74 21.96
C ASN A 66 7.94 -18.25 21.30
N PRO A 67 7.16 -17.36 21.97
CA PRO A 67 5.89 -16.86 21.44
C PRO A 67 6.05 -15.99 20.17
N LEU A 68 7.27 -15.55 19.86
CA LEU A 68 7.59 -14.71 18.71
C LEU A 68 7.96 -15.52 17.46
N ALA A 69 8.11 -16.84 17.59
CA ALA A 69 8.45 -17.73 16.48
C ALA A 69 7.48 -17.64 15.28
N PRO A 70 6.13 -17.54 15.47
CA PRO A 70 5.21 -17.39 14.35
C PRO A 70 5.47 -16.15 13.49
N ASP A 71 5.74 -14.99 14.11
CA ASP A 71 6.05 -13.74 13.40
C ASP A 71 7.36 -13.85 12.62
N ALA A 72 8.41 -14.41 13.24
CA ALA A 72 9.68 -14.65 12.55
C ALA A 72 9.55 -15.64 11.38
N PHE A 73 8.77 -16.70 11.56
CA PHE A 73 8.49 -17.69 10.52
C PHE A 73 7.76 -17.06 9.31
N ASP A 74 6.74 -16.25 9.57
CA ASP A 74 6.01 -15.53 8.53
C ASP A 74 6.91 -14.56 7.76
N ARG A 75 7.83 -13.88 8.44
CA ARG A 75 8.84 -13.02 7.80
C ARG A 75 9.77 -13.81 6.89
N LEU A 76 10.28 -14.97 7.33
CA LEU A 76 11.08 -15.86 6.48
C LEU A 76 10.31 -16.30 5.23
N LYS A 77 9.04 -16.68 5.40
CA LYS A 77 8.18 -17.13 4.29
C LYS A 77 7.95 -16.02 3.26
N LYS A 78 7.66 -14.80 3.72
CA LYS A 78 7.52 -13.62 2.85
C LYS A 78 8.82 -13.30 2.13
N ALA A 79 9.95 -13.30 2.84
CA ALA A 79 11.27 -13.05 2.25
C ALA A 79 11.60 -14.07 1.14
N GLN A 80 11.35 -15.36 1.38
CA GLN A 80 11.54 -16.38 0.35
C GLN A 80 10.63 -16.12 -0.86
N THR A 81 9.36 -15.80 -0.64
CA THR A 81 8.41 -15.52 -1.73
C THR A 81 8.91 -14.37 -2.61
N VAL A 82 9.40 -13.28 -2.00
CA VAL A 82 9.98 -12.13 -2.71
C VAL A 82 11.22 -12.53 -3.51
N LEU A 83 12.13 -13.31 -2.94
CA LEU A 83 13.36 -13.73 -3.63
C LEU A 83 13.16 -14.81 -4.70
N LEU A 84 12.00 -15.47 -4.73
CA LEU A 84 11.64 -16.43 -5.78
C LEU A 84 10.81 -15.81 -6.91
N ASP A 85 10.24 -14.63 -6.69
CA ASP A 85 9.60 -13.87 -7.75
C ASP A 85 10.66 -13.03 -8.48
N GLU A 86 10.86 -13.32 -9.77
CA GLU A 86 11.89 -12.67 -10.59
C GLU A 86 11.76 -11.14 -10.62
N LYS A 87 10.53 -10.61 -10.66
CA LYS A 87 10.29 -9.16 -10.75
C LYS A 87 10.56 -8.49 -9.41
N LEU A 88 10.04 -9.06 -8.32
CA LEU A 88 10.24 -8.49 -6.98
C LEU A 88 11.71 -8.58 -6.56
N ARG A 89 12.38 -9.68 -6.93
CA ARG A 89 13.81 -9.85 -6.72
C ARG A 89 14.62 -8.81 -7.49
N ALA A 90 14.30 -8.57 -8.76
CA ALA A 90 14.98 -7.56 -9.56
C ALA A 90 14.81 -6.14 -8.98
N GLU A 91 13.59 -5.77 -8.54
CA GLU A 91 13.33 -4.48 -7.86
C GLU A 91 14.17 -4.35 -6.58
N LEU A 92 14.32 -5.43 -5.80
CA LEU A 92 15.17 -5.44 -4.62
C LEU A 92 16.66 -5.33 -4.95
N ASP A 93 17.13 -6.07 -5.96
CA ASP A 93 18.53 -6.01 -6.42
C ASP A 93 18.88 -4.61 -6.94
N GLU A 94 17.95 -3.94 -7.65
CA GLU A 94 18.09 -2.55 -8.11
C GLU A 94 18.22 -1.59 -6.91
N ASN A 95 17.33 -1.69 -5.91
CA ASN A 95 17.40 -0.87 -4.70
C ASN A 95 18.75 -1.00 -3.96
N ILE A 96 19.29 -2.23 -3.92
CA ILE A 96 20.56 -2.53 -3.27
C ILE A 96 21.73 -1.95 -4.06
N ALA A 97 21.70 -2.04 -5.40
CA ALA A 97 22.68 -1.44 -6.28
C ALA A 97 22.67 0.10 -6.19
N ASP A 98 21.48 0.71 -6.21
CA ASP A 98 21.28 2.15 -6.04
C ASP A 98 21.83 2.64 -4.71
N ALA A 99 21.56 1.91 -3.62
CA ALA A 99 22.11 2.25 -2.32
C ALA A 99 23.65 2.25 -2.31
N ARG A 100 24.29 1.28 -2.99
CA ARG A 100 25.74 1.24 -3.13
C ARG A 100 26.25 2.45 -3.90
N MET A 101 25.63 2.74 -5.04
CA MET A 101 26.00 3.87 -5.90
C MET A 101 25.86 5.22 -5.20
N LEU A 102 24.75 5.42 -4.48
CA LEU A 102 24.50 6.63 -3.70
C LEU A 102 25.52 6.81 -2.58
N LEU A 103 25.84 5.74 -1.84
CA LEU A 103 26.82 5.77 -0.76
C LEU A 103 28.22 6.10 -1.29
N MET A 104 28.65 5.45 -2.37
CA MET A 104 29.93 5.72 -3.01
C MET A 104 30.02 7.16 -3.50
N ARG A 105 28.94 7.71 -4.09
CA ARG A 105 28.89 9.12 -4.50
C ARG A 105 29.00 10.08 -3.33
N GLU A 106 28.32 9.79 -2.22
CA GLU A 106 28.36 10.62 -0.99
C GLU A 106 29.76 10.66 -0.38
N LYS A 107 30.44 9.51 -0.37
CA LYS A 107 31.82 9.39 0.12
C LYS A 107 32.89 9.73 -0.91
N LYS A 108 32.50 10.02 -2.15
CA LYS A 108 33.39 10.26 -3.30
C LYS A 108 34.36 9.09 -3.55
N LEU A 109 33.88 7.87 -3.33
CA LEU A 109 34.61 6.63 -3.55
C LEU A 109 34.30 6.05 -4.93
N THR A 110 35.23 5.25 -5.42
CA THR A 110 35.17 4.43 -6.63
C THR A 110 35.23 2.94 -6.26
N ALA A 111 34.90 2.05 -7.20
CA ALA A 111 34.80 0.61 -6.91
C ALA A 111 36.16 -0.05 -6.58
N ASP A 112 37.25 0.64 -6.93
CA ASP A 112 38.62 0.19 -6.73
C ASP A 112 39.18 0.59 -5.36
N ASP A 113 38.52 1.52 -4.66
CA ASP A 113 38.96 1.96 -3.34
C ASP A 113 38.79 0.84 -2.30
N GLU A 114 39.84 0.58 -1.52
CA GLU A 114 39.86 -0.49 -0.51
C GLU A 114 38.78 -0.31 0.56
N GLU A 115 38.43 0.94 0.89
CA GLU A 115 37.35 1.27 1.84
C GLU A 115 36.02 0.63 1.42
N THR A 116 35.75 0.48 0.11
CA THR A 116 34.50 -0.12 -0.38
C THR A 116 34.35 -1.61 -0.08
N ARG A 117 35.44 -2.27 0.35
CA ARG A 117 35.47 -3.69 0.72
C ARG A 117 35.52 -3.89 2.24
N GLY A 118 35.62 -2.81 3.01
CA GLY A 118 35.67 -2.85 4.47
C GLY A 118 34.32 -3.14 5.13
N GLU A 119 34.38 -3.61 6.38
CA GLU A 119 33.17 -3.88 7.18
C GLU A 119 32.35 -2.63 7.46
N GLU A 120 33.01 -1.47 7.64
CA GLU A 120 32.31 -0.20 7.84
C GLU A 120 31.48 0.18 6.62
N PHE A 121 32.05 0.09 5.41
CA PHE A 121 31.30 0.34 4.19
C PHE A 121 30.14 -0.65 4.03
N ALA A 122 30.34 -1.93 4.35
CA ALA A 122 29.26 -2.91 4.32
C ALA A 122 28.13 -2.58 5.31
N LYS A 123 28.45 -2.02 6.49
CA LYS A 123 27.46 -1.56 7.46
C LYS A 123 26.68 -0.36 6.94
N GLU A 124 27.38 0.67 6.47
CA GLU A 124 26.75 1.86 5.90
C GLU A 124 25.93 1.53 4.64
N TRP A 125 26.38 0.58 3.82
CA TRP A 125 25.65 0.14 2.65
C TRP A 125 24.33 -0.55 3.03
N ARG A 126 24.31 -1.37 4.09
CA ARG A 126 23.07 -1.94 4.63
C ARG A 126 22.12 -0.85 5.13
N GLU A 127 22.63 0.13 5.87
CA GLU A 127 21.83 1.27 6.35
C GLU A 127 21.26 2.09 5.17
N LYS A 128 22.08 2.33 4.15
CA LYS A 128 21.67 3.03 2.93
C LYS A 128 20.62 2.25 2.13
N THR A 129 20.76 0.92 2.08
CA THR A 129 19.79 0.02 1.43
C THR A 129 18.42 0.17 2.07
N ILE A 130 18.34 0.13 3.41
CA ILE A 130 17.08 0.34 4.13
C ILE A 130 16.48 1.72 3.80
N TRP A 131 17.31 2.76 3.74
CA TRP A 131 16.86 4.10 3.37
C TRP A 131 16.28 4.16 1.95
N VAL A 132 16.97 3.59 0.95
CA VAL A 132 16.51 3.57 -0.45
C VAL A 132 15.20 2.82 -0.57
N ILE A 133 15.09 1.62 0.00
CA ILE A 133 13.86 0.82 -0.07
C ILE A 133 12.70 1.59 0.57
N ARG A 134 12.91 2.21 1.75
CA ARG A 134 11.88 3.01 2.42
C ARG A 134 11.46 4.22 1.59
N ASP A 135 12.42 4.93 1.00
CA ASP A 135 12.14 6.11 0.18
C ASP A 135 11.38 5.75 -1.10
N ASN A 136 11.77 4.68 -1.79
CA ASN A 136 11.08 4.16 -2.96
C ASN A 136 9.64 3.72 -2.63
N GLU A 137 9.44 3.01 -1.53
CA GLU A 137 8.11 2.58 -1.09
C GLU A 137 7.21 3.79 -0.73
N LEU A 138 7.77 4.80 -0.03
CA LEU A 138 7.03 6.03 0.26
C LEU A 138 6.67 6.79 -1.01
N ARG A 139 7.56 6.82 -2.01
CA ARG A 139 7.27 7.42 -3.33
C ARG A 139 6.14 6.68 -4.03
N LYS A 140 6.19 5.35 -4.08
CA LYS A 140 5.15 4.49 -4.67
C LYS A 140 3.79 4.72 -3.99
N GLN A 141 3.74 4.74 -2.66
CA GLN A 141 2.52 5.02 -1.90
C GLN A 141 1.96 6.42 -2.15
N ARG A 142 2.81 7.45 -2.24
CA ARG A 142 2.39 8.82 -2.56
C ARG A 142 1.79 8.91 -3.95
N GLN A 143 2.42 8.28 -4.94
CA GLN A 143 1.93 8.24 -6.33
C GLN A 143 0.58 7.51 -6.41
N MET A 144 0.47 6.30 -5.83
CA MET A 144 -0.78 5.54 -5.79
C MET A 144 -1.91 6.33 -5.11
N LYS A 145 -1.63 6.99 -3.98
CA LYS A 145 -2.63 7.79 -3.27
C LYS A 145 -3.05 9.04 -4.06
N ALA A 146 -2.13 9.65 -4.80
CA ALA A 146 -2.44 10.77 -5.68
C ALA A 146 -3.35 10.34 -6.83
N GLN A 147 -3.03 9.21 -7.47
CA GLN A 147 -3.82 8.61 -8.55
C GLN A 147 -5.24 8.28 -8.09
N MET A 148 -5.40 7.55 -6.97
CA MET A 148 -6.73 7.21 -6.42
C MET A 148 -7.57 8.46 -6.11
N ARG A 149 -6.94 9.54 -5.66
CA ARG A 149 -7.63 10.82 -5.40
C ARG A 149 -8.08 11.48 -6.71
N GLU A 150 -7.27 11.41 -7.74
CA GLU A 150 -7.59 11.95 -9.07
C GLU A 150 -8.71 11.15 -9.74
N GLU A 151 -8.61 9.82 -9.74
CA GLU A 151 -9.67 8.92 -10.22
C GLU A 151 -10.98 9.14 -9.46
N GLY A 152 -10.92 9.28 -8.13
CA GLY A 152 -12.11 9.60 -7.33
C GLY A 152 -12.70 10.98 -7.62
N ARG A 153 -11.89 11.96 -8.05
CA ARG A 153 -12.38 13.27 -8.51
C ARG A 153 -13.00 13.17 -9.90
N ALA A 154 -12.41 12.40 -10.80
CA ALA A 154 -12.92 12.17 -12.15
C ALA A 154 -14.27 11.44 -12.09
N GLN A 155 -14.38 10.37 -11.29
CA GLN A 155 -15.61 9.62 -11.09
C GLN A 155 -16.75 10.51 -10.58
N ARG A 156 -16.49 11.38 -9.59
CA ARG A 156 -17.52 12.31 -9.08
C ARG A 156 -18.02 13.27 -10.15
N LYS A 157 -17.12 13.79 -11.00
CA LYS A 157 -17.51 14.66 -12.11
C LYS A 157 -18.34 13.92 -13.15
N GLU A 158 -17.93 12.71 -13.51
CA GLU A 158 -18.67 11.86 -14.44
C GLU A 158 -20.07 11.52 -13.90
N ASP A 159 -20.16 11.14 -12.62
CA ASP A 159 -21.43 10.87 -11.96
C ASP A 159 -22.32 12.13 -11.94
N GLU A 160 -21.77 13.30 -11.60
CA GLU A 160 -22.49 14.58 -11.62
C GLU A 160 -23.01 14.92 -13.02
N GLU A 161 -22.20 14.74 -14.07
CA GLU A 161 -22.62 14.94 -15.46
C GLU A 161 -23.72 13.95 -15.87
N ILE A 162 -23.60 12.68 -15.51
CA ILE A 162 -24.63 11.67 -15.78
C ILE A 162 -25.94 12.06 -15.08
N GLN A 163 -25.87 12.51 -13.82
CA GLN A 163 -27.04 12.95 -13.07
C GLN A 163 -27.64 14.24 -13.66
N GLU A 164 -26.83 15.18 -14.14
CA GLU A 164 -27.32 16.37 -14.83
C GLU A 164 -28.00 16.03 -16.16
N ARG A 165 -27.39 15.13 -16.96
CA ARG A 165 -28.00 14.62 -18.19
C ARG A 165 -29.32 13.92 -17.92
N LYS A 166 -29.40 13.10 -16.85
CA LYS A 166 -30.64 12.46 -16.40
C LYS A 166 -31.68 13.50 -16.00
N ARG A 167 -31.34 14.46 -15.13
CA ARG A 167 -32.23 15.55 -14.73
C ARG A 167 -32.75 16.35 -15.92
N LYS A 168 -31.89 16.66 -16.89
CA LYS A 168 -32.28 17.40 -18.10
C LYS A 168 -33.26 16.60 -18.96
N ARG A 169 -33.00 15.31 -19.17
CA ARG A 169 -33.92 14.40 -19.88
C ARG A 169 -35.26 14.28 -19.17
N GLU A 170 -35.26 14.11 -17.85
CA GLU A 170 -36.49 14.04 -17.05
C GLU A 170 -37.31 15.33 -17.13
N LEU A 171 -36.66 16.50 -17.10
CA LEU A 171 -37.32 17.79 -17.29
C LEU A 171 -37.91 17.95 -18.70
N GLU A 172 -37.17 17.55 -19.74
CA GLU A 172 -37.64 17.58 -21.13
C GLU A 172 -38.84 16.65 -21.34
N ASP A 173 -38.76 15.42 -20.82
CA ASP A 173 -39.88 14.46 -20.83
C ASP A 173 -41.11 15.01 -20.10
N ALA A 174 -40.93 15.65 -18.94
CA ALA A 174 -42.02 16.26 -18.19
C ALA A 174 -42.62 17.47 -18.94
N TRP A 175 -41.78 18.27 -19.61
CA TRP A 175 -42.21 19.36 -20.46
C TRP A 175 -43.04 18.84 -21.65
N GLU A 176 -42.55 17.85 -22.38
CA GLU A 176 -43.30 17.26 -23.51
C GLU A 176 -44.61 16.62 -23.04
N LYS A 177 -44.64 15.89 -21.92
CA LYS A 177 -45.89 15.32 -21.37
C LYS A 177 -46.93 16.39 -21.01
N THR A 178 -46.49 17.58 -20.61
CA THR A 178 -47.39 18.71 -20.30
C THR A 178 -47.66 19.61 -21.51
N ARG A 179 -47.15 19.29 -22.69
CA ARG A 179 -47.27 20.11 -23.90
C ARG A 179 -48.73 20.33 -24.32
N ASP A 180 -49.51 19.26 -24.45
CA ASP A 180 -50.91 19.37 -24.91
C ASP A 180 -51.77 20.17 -23.93
N ALA A 181 -51.60 19.93 -22.63
CA ALA A 181 -52.29 20.70 -21.58
C ALA A 181 -51.96 22.21 -21.67
N ARG A 182 -50.69 22.55 -21.95
CA ARG A 182 -50.26 23.95 -22.08
C ARG A 182 -50.74 24.58 -23.40
N ILE A 183 -50.73 23.83 -24.50
CA ILE A 183 -51.31 24.28 -25.78
C ILE A 183 -52.81 24.55 -25.62
N ASN A 184 -53.54 23.65 -24.97
CA ASN A 184 -54.98 23.82 -24.72
C ASN A 184 -55.24 25.05 -23.84
N ASN A 185 -54.50 25.20 -22.74
CA ASN A 185 -54.63 26.37 -21.85
C ASN A 185 -54.30 27.69 -22.57
N TRP A 186 -53.31 27.71 -23.47
CA TRP A 186 -53.01 28.90 -24.28
C TRP A 186 -54.11 29.20 -25.31
N ARG A 187 -54.67 28.17 -25.97
CA ARG A 187 -55.81 28.33 -26.89
C ARG A 187 -57.02 28.92 -26.17
N ASP A 188 -57.33 28.44 -24.98
CA ASP A 188 -58.44 28.94 -24.16
C ASP A 188 -58.23 30.41 -23.77
N PHE A 189 -57.01 30.78 -23.38
CA PHE A 189 -56.65 32.18 -23.10
C PHE A 189 -56.79 33.09 -24.33
N ALA A 190 -56.31 32.64 -25.50
CA ALA A 190 -56.40 33.41 -26.75
C ALA A 190 -57.84 33.58 -27.24
N GLN A 191 -58.72 32.63 -26.94
CA GLN A 191 -60.15 32.71 -27.22
C GLN A 191 -60.94 33.49 -26.16
N GLY A 192 -60.27 34.05 -25.15
CA GLY A 192 -60.90 34.88 -24.11
C GLY A 192 -61.75 34.09 -23.10
N LYS A 193 -61.63 32.75 -23.05
CA LYS A 193 -62.30 31.94 -22.03
C LYS A 193 -61.56 32.09 -20.71
N LYS A 194 -62.26 32.54 -19.67
CA LYS A 194 -61.73 32.53 -18.30
C LYS A 194 -61.73 31.09 -17.77
N PRO A 195 -60.70 30.66 -17.01
CA PRO A 195 -60.74 29.36 -16.36
C PRO A 195 -61.95 29.30 -15.42
N GLU A 196 -62.83 28.32 -15.62
CA GLU A 196 -63.92 28.04 -14.69
C GLU A 196 -63.34 27.44 -13.42
N GLY A 197 -63.40 28.21 -12.33
CA GLY A 197 -63.16 27.73 -10.97
C GLY A 197 -61.78 28.04 -10.39
N GLU A 198 -61.63 29.23 -9.77
CA GLU A 198 -61.25 29.35 -8.35
C GLU A 198 -61.30 30.82 -7.93
N GLY A 199 -62.42 31.21 -7.33
CA GLY A 199 -62.52 32.44 -6.56
C GLY A 199 -61.75 32.31 -5.25
N VAL A 200 -60.43 32.51 -5.26
CA VAL A 200 -59.65 32.76 -4.04
C VAL A 200 -58.84 34.04 -4.22
N LYS A 201 -59.33 35.13 -3.62
CA LYS A 201 -58.62 36.40 -3.47
C LYS A 201 -57.29 36.16 -2.74
N LYS A 202 -56.15 36.14 -3.45
CA LYS A 202 -54.82 36.29 -2.83
C LYS A 202 -54.70 37.68 -2.21
N LYS A 203 -55.04 37.81 -0.92
CA LYS A 203 -54.60 38.95 -0.08
C LYS A 203 -53.07 38.95 -0.06
N LYS A 204 -52.46 39.99 -0.63
CA LYS A 204 -51.02 40.29 -0.48
C LYS A 204 -50.70 40.43 1.01
N LYS A 205 -50.10 39.42 1.64
CA LYS A 205 -49.52 39.55 2.98
C LYS A 205 -48.20 40.30 2.82
N LYS A 206 -48.19 41.60 3.12
CA LYS A 206 -46.97 42.41 3.20
C LYS A 206 -46.02 41.73 4.20
N VAL A 207 -44.85 41.30 3.73
CA VAL A 207 -43.75 40.90 4.60
C VAL A 207 -43.21 42.20 5.20
N LYS A 208 -43.34 42.39 6.53
CA LYS A 208 -42.63 43.45 7.24
C LYS A 208 -41.15 43.08 7.22
N ALA A 209 -40.32 43.90 6.59
CA ALA A 209 -38.90 43.94 6.86
C ALA A 209 -38.70 44.42 8.32
N LEU A 210 -38.02 43.62 9.13
CA LEU A 210 -37.46 44.04 10.40
C LEU A 210 -35.96 44.24 10.16
N GLY A 211 -35.47 45.41 10.56
CA GLY A 211 -34.06 45.66 10.77
C GLY A 211 -33.57 45.08 12.09
#